data_AF-A0A563AE80-F1
#
_entry.id   AF-A0A563AE80-F1
#
_cell.length_a   1.000
_cell.length_b   1.000
_cell.length_c   1.000
_cell.angle_alpha   90.00
_cell.angle_beta   90.00
_cell.angle_gamma   90.00
#
_symmetry.space_group_name_H-M   'P 1'
#
loop_
_entity.id
_entity.type
_entity.pdbx_description
1 polymer ?
#
loop_
_entity_poly.entity_id
_entity_poly.type
_entity_poly.pdbx_seq_one_letter_code
_entity_poly.pdbx_strand_id
1 'polypeptide(L)'
;MSENRYMIGVDIGTSKVRVVIGSLASTDGPDGRSLDGDTITIVGVGEYASQGMRKGTIADIGKVTISLDKAMAVAEGMSGVDIQEAVVGINGSHIAGMASRGLITVDQTKPIGNSEVDRVIDAATQVKLSANREIVSVEPHFYKIDNQEGIRDPLDMSGVRLEVEVYMVTALRPNIKNLDQVLEQANLVSSQFYQPVGLVAANLALSDQQKENGAVMIDIGHSTTNIVVYEEGDVIFVKTLPVGSNNITTDLAIGLRADLDVAERVKLEHAVASPELRRGNETTVSLNIGNGPSAQKLTFKTELIDDIVEARLSELFELINKELKRIKKQANLPGGAVLTGGGAKLRGLVDYAREALGMNVHLYKMPTYKGLADKVKDPGWTVALGLMERDAQRGGSSGDGHSSRPGILSGIIGRIAGLFTRRNGH
;
A
#
# COMPACT_ATOMS: atom_id res chain seq x y z
N MET A 1 -9.81 18.73 -29.27
CA MET A 1 -8.83 17.65 -29.01
C MET A 1 -9.15 17.15 -27.63
N SER A 2 -9.43 15.87 -27.46
CA SER A 2 -9.69 15.28 -26.15
C SER A 2 -8.45 15.46 -25.28
N GLU A 3 -8.52 16.25 -24.21
CA GLU A 3 -7.43 16.32 -23.25
C GLU A 3 -7.32 14.96 -22.56
N ASN A 4 -6.19 14.28 -22.75
CA ASN A 4 -5.88 13.07 -22.02
C ASN A 4 -5.68 13.46 -20.56
N ARG A 5 -6.43 12.79 -19.68
CA ARG A 5 -6.20 12.91 -18.25
C ARG A 5 -5.04 12.01 -17.85
N TYR A 6 -4.10 12.55 -17.10
CA TYR A 6 -3.00 11.79 -16.52
C TYR A 6 -3.25 11.50 -15.04
N MET A 7 -2.82 10.32 -14.60
CA MET A 7 -2.89 9.87 -13.22
C MET A 7 -1.51 9.46 -12.76
N ILE A 8 -1.08 9.96 -11.61
CA ILE A 8 0.32 9.83 -11.19
C ILE A 8 0.38 9.26 -9.77
N GLY A 9 1.04 8.12 -9.63
CA GLY A 9 1.29 7.46 -8.35
C GLY A 9 2.78 7.43 -8.00
N VAL A 10 3.13 7.85 -6.78
CA VAL A 10 4.52 7.92 -6.29
C VAL A 10 4.70 7.09 -5.01
N ASP A 11 5.44 5.98 -5.13
CA ASP A 11 5.84 5.11 -4.02
C ASP A 11 7.30 5.38 -3.63
N ILE A 12 7.50 6.02 -2.48
CA ILE A 12 8.82 6.26 -1.89
C ILE A 12 9.19 5.06 -1.00
N GLY A 13 9.62 3.97 -1.63
CA GLY A 13 10.05 2.75 -0.95
C GLY A 13 11.45 2.84 -0.34
N THR A 14 11.76 1.94 0.60
CA THR A 14 13.11 1.90 1.21
C THR A 14 14.21 1.46 0.25
N SER A 15 13.91 0.56 -0.68
CA SER A 15 14.89 0.07 -1.67
C SER A 15 14.86 0.91 -2.94
N LYS A 16 13.68 1.33 -3.38
CA LYS A 16 13.46 2.03 -4.64
C LYS A 16 12.34 3.05 -4.51
N VAL A 17 12.49 4.18 -5.20
CA VAL A 17 11.39 5.11 -5.48
C VAL A 17 10.80 4.74 -6.82
N ARG A 18 9.48 4.66 -6.90
CA ARG A 18 8.73 4.26 -8.10
C ARG A 18 7.66 5.27 -8.44
N VAL A 19 7.56 5.56 -9.72
CA VAL A 19 6.59 6.50 -10.29
C VAL A 19 5.88 5.80 -11.44
N VAL A 20 4.55 5.87 -11.47
CA VAL A 20 3.74 5.37 -12.59
C VAL A 20 2.83 6.49 -13.08
N ILE A 21 2.82 6.69 -14.39
CA ILE A 21 1.93 7.62 -15.08
C ILE A 21 0.96 6.82 -15.95
N GLY A 22 -0.31 6.89 -15.59
CA GLY A 22 -1.43 6.39 -16.38
C GLY A 22 -2.02 7.51 -17.22
N SER A 23 -2.55 7.16 -18.38
CA SER A 23 -3.41 8.01 -19.20
C SER A 23 -4.76 7.34 -19.34
N LEU A 24 -5.81 8.11 -19.09
CA LEU A 24 -7.18 7.72 -19.38
C LEU A 24 -7.64 8.52 -20.60
N ALA A 25 -7.99 7.82 -21.67
CA ALA A 25 -8.60 8.44 -22.84
C ALA A 25 -10.04 8.85 -22.46
N SER A 26 -10.35 10.14 -22.57
CA SER A 26 -11.72 10.63 -22.46
C SER A 26 -12.51 10.17 -23.69
N THR A 27 -13.21 9.05 -23.60
CA THR A 27 -14.22 8.68 -24.60
C THR A 27 -15.55 9.30 -24.19
N ASP A 28 -15.75 10.58 -24.53
CA ASP A 28 -17.10 11.12 -24.61
C ASP A 28 -17.79 10.42 -25.79
N GLY A 29 -18.63 9.43 -25.51
CA GLY A 29 -19.60 8.97 -26.51
C GLY A 29 -20.52 10.12 -26.93
N PRO A 30 -21.20 10.05 -28.09
CA PRO A 30 -22.14 11.09 -28.54
C PRO A 30 -23.23 11.46 -27.51
N ASP A 31 -23.44 10.57 -26.52
CA ASP A 31 -24.47 10.66 -25.48
C ASP A 31 -23.86 10.86 -24.07
N GLY A 32 -22.57 11.19 -23.96
CA GLY A 32 -21.87 11.40 -22.67
C GLY A 32 -21.61 10.13 -21.87
N ARG A 33 -21.84 8.94 -22.44
CA ARG A 33 -21.56 7.65 -21.81
C ARG A 33 -20.26 7.07 -22.37
N SER A 34 -19.34 6.72 -21.47
CA SER A 34 -18.11 6.01 -21.82
C SER A 34 -18.45 4.67 -22.48
N LEU A 35 -17.95 4.47 -23.70
CA LEU A 35 -18.05 3.21 -24.45
C LEU A 35 -16.79 2.40 -24.13
N ASP A 36 -16.98 1.20 -23.57
CA ASP A 36 -15.94 0.25 -23.13
C ASP A 36 -15.06 0.70 -21.96
N GLY A 37 -15.58 0.55 -20.74
CA GLY A 37 -14.89 0.56 -19.45
C GLY A 37 -13.45 1.08 -19.44
N ASP A 38 -13.29 2.40 -19.37
CA ASP A 38 -12.13 3.20 -18.92
C ASP A 38 -10.84 2.42 -18.61
N THR A 39 -10.23 1.80 -19.62
CA THR A 39 -8.96 1.08 -19.43
C THR A 39 -7.80 2.07 -19.34
N ILE A 40 -7.17 2.15 -18.17
CA ILE A 40 -5.95 2.93 -17.95
C ILE A 40 -4.82 2.39 -18.84
N THR A 41 -4.18 3.30 -19.58
CA THR A 41 -2.97 3.01 -20.36
C THR A 41 -1.75 3.55 -19.63
N ILE A 42 -0.77 2.69 -19.33
CA ILE A 42 0.48 3.14 -18.70
C ILE A 42 1.36 3.78 -19.77
N VAL A 43 1.65 5.07 -19.58
CA VAL A 43 2.42 5.89 -20.52
C VAL A 43 3.81 6.29 -19.99
N GLY A 44 4.03 6.20 -18.67
CA GLY A 44 5.34 6.48 -18.06
C GLY A 44 5.60 5.59 -16.84
N VAL A 45 6.84 5.11 -16.72
CA VAL A 45 7.30 4.26 -15.61
C VAL A 45 8.70 4.67 -15.19
N GLY A 46 8.83 5.15 -13.96
CA GLY A 46 10.09 5.58 -13.35
C GLY A 46 10.46 4.70 -12.17
N GLU A 47 11.71 4.26 -12.11
CA GLU A 47 12.27 3.55 -10.95
C GLU A 47 13.69 4.05 -10.69
N TYR A 48 13.99 4.38 -9.44
CA TYR A 48 15.36 4.72 -9.03
C TYR A 48 15.69 4.09 -7.67
N ALA A 49 16.96 3.75 -7.46
CA ALA A 49 17.43 3.22 -6.18
C ALA A 49 17.25 4.27 -5.09
N SER A 50 16.55 3.91 -4.01
CA SER A 50 16.23 4.81 -2.92
C SER A 50 17.44 4.98 -1.99
N GLN A 51 17.72 6.22 -1.62
CA GLN A 51 18.76 6.58 -0.68
C GLN A 51 18.14 7.41 0.45
N GLY A 52 18.65 7.26 1.67
CA GLY A 52 18.15 8.05 2.81
C GLY A 52 16.87 7.51 3.46
N MET A 53 16.36 6.36 3.02
CA MET A 53 15.25 5.67 3.70
C MET A 53 15.75 4.63 4.71
N ARG A 54 15.03 4.46 5.82
CA ARG A 54 15.28 3.40 6.81
C ARG A 54 13.96 2.86 7.35
N LYS A 55 13.73 1.55 7.20
CA LYS A 55 12.55 0.84 7.75
C LYS A 55 11.21 1.54 7.43
N GLY A 56 11.06 2.01 6.20
CA GLY A 56 9.84 2.70 5.73
C GLY A 56 9.77 4.19 6.05
N THR A 57 10.73 4.76 6.77
CA THR A 57 10.76 6.19 7.14
C THR A 57 11.93 6.94 6.50
N ILE A 58 11.76 8.24 6.27
CA ILE A 58 12.82 9.12 5.76
C ILE A 58 13.82 9.42 6.88
N ALA A 59 15.08 9.03 6.67
CA ALA A 59 16.21 9.30 7.56
C ALA A 59 17.12 10.43 7.04
N ASP A 60 17.11 10.70 5.73
CA ASP A 60 17.89 11.77 5.08
C ASP A 60 17.06 12.34 3.93
N ILE A 61 16.51 13.55 4.12
CA ILE A 61 15.59 14.21 3.20
C ILE A 61 16.24 14.43 1.83
N GLY A 62 17.44 15.02 1.80
CA GLY A 62 18.09 15.39 0.54
C GLY A 62 18.40 14.18 -0.35
N LYS A 63 18.78 13.04 0.25
CA LYS A 63 19.00 11.79 -0.51
C LYS A 63 17.71 11.21 -1.09
N VAL A 64 16.60 11.33 -0.35
CA VAL A 64 15.29 10.89 -0.84
C VAL A 64 14.82 11.81 -1.96
N THR A 65 14.98 13.13 -1.83
CA THR A 65 14.67 14.12 -2.88
C THR A 65 15.39 13.76 -4.19
N ILE A 66 16.71 13.54 -4.14
CA ILE A 66 17.49 13.13 -5.33
C ILE A 66 16.95 11.83 -5.95
N SER A 67 16.53 10.87 -5.11
CA SER A 67 15.99 9.60 -5.59
C SER A 67 14.63 9.77 -6.26
N LEU A 68 13.80 10.66 -5.72
CA LEU A 68 12.49 11.02 -6.24
C LEU A 68 12.61 11.76 -7.58
N ASP A 69 13.42 12.84 -7.65
CA ASP A 69 13.65 13.60 -8.88
C ASP A 69 14.09 12.71 -10.04
N LYS A 70 15.01 11.78 -9.77
CA LYS A 70 15.48 10.84 -10.79
C LYS A 70 14.42 9.85 -11.23
N ALA A 71 13.58 9.36 -10.31
CA ALA A 71 12.48 8.47 -10.67
C ALA A 71 11.40 9.22 -11.49
N MET A 72 11.08 10.47 -11.11
CA MET A 72 10.17 11.34 -11.87
C MET A 72 10.72 11.60 -13.28
N ALA A 73 11.96 12.06 -13.42
CA ALA A 73 12.57 12.35 -14.71
C ALA A 73 12.55 11.15 -15.68
N VAL A 74 12.70 9.92 -15.17
CA VAL A 74 12.58 8.70 -16.01
C VAL A 74 11.14 8.50 -16.49
N ALA A 75 10.14 8.69 -15.62
CA ALA A 75 8.73 8.56 -15.99
C ALA A 75 8.27 9.66 -16.96
N GLU A 76 8.69 10.90 -16.72
CA GLU A 76 8.45 12.07 -17.57
C GLU A 76 9.07 11.87 -18.95
N GLY A 77 10.33 11.42 -19.02
CA GLY A 77 11.00 11.15 -20.28
C GLY A 77 10.33 10.06 -21.13
N MET A 78 9.63 9.11 -20.51
CA MET A 78 8.85 8.09 -21.23
C MET A 78 7.49 8.60 -21.73
N SER A 79 6.84 9.47 -20.96
CA SER A 79 5.45 9.88 -21.19
C SER A 79 5.32 11.24 -21.91
N GLY A 80 6.33 12.09 -21.82
CA GLY A 80 6.26 13.51 -22.22
C GLY A 80 5.41 14.38 -21.29
N VAL A 81 5.00 13.86 -20.13
CA VAL A 81 4.19 14.57 -19.13
C VAL A 81 5.12 15.15 -18.07
N ASP A 82 4.91 16.40 -17.69
CA ASP A 82 5.59 17.07 -16.57
C ASP A 82 4.84 16.76 -15.25
N ILE A 83 5.53 16.20 -14.25
CA ILE A 83 4.90 15.76 -12.99
C ILE A 83 4.94 16.90 -11.98
N GLN A 84 3.80 17.56 -11.79
CA GLN A 84 3.64 18.62 -10.78
C GLN A 84 2.77 18.20 -9.59
N GLU A 85 1.90 17.23 -9.80
CA GLU A 85 0.94 16.74 -8.81
C GLU A 85 0.88 15.20 -8.85
N ALA A 86 0.85 14.53 -7.69
CA ALA A 86 0.74 13.07 -7.64
C ALA A 86 0.08 12.56 -6.35
N VAL A 87 -0.47 11.35 -6.37
CA VAL A 87 -0.85 10.64 -5.15
C VAL A 87 0.39 9.96 -4.56
N VAL A 88 0.73 10.33 -3.32
CA VAL A 88 1.95 9.88 -2.64
C VAL A 88 1.63 8.94 -1.49
N GLY A 89 2.37 7.84 -1.38
CA GLY A 89 2.23 6.86 -0.30
C GLY A 89 2.98 7.23 0.98
N ILE A 90 2.45 6.83 2.14
CA ILE A 90 3.16 6.85 3.43
C ILE A 90 3.28 5.43 4.02
N ASN A 91 4.46 5.09 4.52
CA ASN A 91 4.80 3.78 5.08
C ASN A 91 5.57 3.95 6.40
N GLY A 92 5.77 2.86 7.13
CA GLY A 92 6.58 2.80 8.34
C GLY A 92 5.82 2.23 9.54
N SER A 93 6.56 1.69 10.51
CA SER A 93 5.98 1.08 11.73
C SER A 93 5.21 2.05 12.64
N HIS A 94 5.27 3.35 12.34
CA HIS A 94 4.47 4.37 13.01
C HIS A 94 3.00 4.38 12.58
N ILE A 95 2.67 3.75 11.45
CA ILE A 95 1.29 3.61 10.96
C ILE A 95 0.54 2.67 11.91
N ALA A 96 -0.62 3.12 12.38
CA ALA A 96 -1.46 2.35 13.29
C ALA A 96 -2.95 2.58 13.00
N GLY A 97 -3.70 1.49 12.94
CA GLY A 97 -5.15 1.49 12.84
C GLY A 97 -5.85 1.45 14.20
N MET A 98 -7.05 2.06 14.28
CA MET A 98 -7.95 1.97 15.43
C MET A 98 -9.40 2.10 14.99
N ALA A 99 -10.30 1.33 15.62
CA ALA A 99 -11.73 1.52 15.45
C ALA A 99 -12.22 2.70 16.32
N SER A 100 -13.22 3.42 15.81
CA SER A 100 -13.93 4.47 16.54
C SER A 100 -15.40 4.50 16.13
N ARG A 101 -16.23 5.14 16.94
CA ARG A 101 -17.67 5.28 16.68
C ARG A 101 -18.08 6.73 16.80
N GLY A 102 -18.92 7.16 15.87
CA GLY A 102 -19.58 8.46 15.88
C GLY A 102 -21.08 8.29 16.07
N LEU A 103 -21.71 9.27 16.72
CA LEU A 103 -23.15 9.33 16.91
C LEU A 103 -23.60 10.78 16.77
N ILE A 104 -24.63 11.02 15.96
CA ILE A 104 -25.31 12.30 15.87
C ILE A 104 -26.82 12.13 15.97
N THR A 105 -27.50 13.22 16.33
CA THR A 105 -28.95 13.35 16.13
C THR A 105 -29.22 13.94 14.76
N VAL A 106 -30.18 13.36 14.05
CA VAL A 106 -30.63 13.80 12.71
C VAL A 106 -32.01 14.47 12.80
N ASP A 107 -32.30 15.37 11.86
CA ASP A 107 -33.60 16.05 11.76
C ASP A 107 -34.65 15.07 11.20
N GLN A 108 -35.65 14.72 11.99
CA GLN A 108 -36.70 13.76 11.60
C GLN A 108 -37.58 14.24 10.45
N THR A 109 -37.55 15.54 10.15
CA THR A 109 -38.37 16.12 9.06
C THR A 109 -37.72 15.99 7.69
N LYS A 110 -36.46 15.52 7.63
CA LYS A 110 -35.69 15.40 6.39
C LYS A 110 -35.01 14.03 6.31
N PRO A 111 -34.85 13.48 5.10
CA PRO A 111 -33.99 12.32 4.93
C PRO A 111 -32.53 12.67 5.23
N ILE A 112 -31.77 11.66 5.62
CA ILE A 112 -30.33 11.73 5.84
C ILE A 112 -29.65 12.07 4.52
N GLY A 113 -28.93 13.19 4.48
CA GLY A 113 -28.11 13.58 3.35
C GLY A 113 -26.62 13.51 3.66
N ASN A 114 -25.80 13.92 2.68
CA ASN A 114 -24.34 13.97 2.82
C ASN A 114 -23.88 14.82 4.03
N SER A 115 -24.64 15.86 4.40
CA SER A 115 -24.38 16.68 5.59
C SER A 115 -24.37 15.86 6.89
N GLU A 116 -25.34 14.96 7.04
CA GLU A 116 -25.47 14.11 8.22
C GLU A 116 -24.39 13.02 8.22
N VAL A 117 -24.05 12.48 7.04
CA VAL A 117 -22.95 11.53 6.87
C VAL A 117 -21.60 12.16 7.25
N ASP A 118 -21.31 13.36 6.74
CA ASP A 118 -20.11 14.12 7.10
C ASP A 118 -20.04 14.33 8.62
N ARG A 119 -21.15 14.79 9.22
CA ARG A 119 -21.22 15.09 10.65
C ARG A 119 -21.02 13.86 11.54
N VAL A 120 -21.55 12.69 11.15
CA VAL A 120 -21.37 11.47 11.94
C VAL A 120 -19.95 10.93 11.82
N ILE A 121 -19.31 11.04 10.66
CA ILE A 121 -17.90 10.69 10.48
C ILE A 121 -17.00 11.67 11.25
N ASP A 122 -17.30 12.97 11.21
CA ASP A 122 -16.60 13.99 12.01
C ASP A 122 -16.69 13.65 13.50
N ALA A 123 -17.87 13.28 14.00
CA ALA A 123 -18.05 12.83 15.38
C ALA A 123 -17.19 11.58 15.69
N ALA A 124 -17.09 10.62 14.76
CA ALA A 124 -16.29 9.42 14.92
C ALA A 124 -14.77 9.70 14.95
N THR A 125 -14.32 10.79 14.34
CA THR A 125 -12.89 11.18 14.28
C THR A 125 -12.44 12.08 15.43
N GLN A 126 -13.37 12.59 16.26
CA GLN A 126 -13.09 13.40 17.45
C GLN A 126 -12.56 12.56 18.64
N VAL A 127 -11.57 11.70 18.38
CA VAL A 127 -10.92 10.88 19.40
C VAL A 127 -9.68 11.57 19.97
N LYS A 128 -9.38 11.27 21.23
CA LYS A 128 -8.12 11.70 21.86
C LYS A 128 -6.96 10.86 21.33
N LEU A 129 -6.30 11.34 20.29
CA LEU A 129 -5.05 10.74 19.80
C LEU A 129 -3.90 11.01 20.78
N SER A 130 -2.91 10.12 20.79
CA SER A 130 -1.63 10.40 21.46
C SER A 130 -0.98 11.64 20.84
N ALA A 131 -0.20 12.38 21.64
CA ALA A 131 0.55 13.52 21.13
C ALA A 131 1.32 13.17 19.84
N ASN A 132 1.34 14.10 18.89
CA ASN A 132 2.04 13.99 17.61
C ASN A 132 1.49 12.92 16.63
N ARG A 133 0.25 12.45 16.78
CA ARG A 133 -0.45 11.68 15.75
C ARG A 133 -1.40 12.53 14.91
N GLU A 134 -1.67 12.01 13.73
CA GLU A 134 -2.56 12.56 12.71
C GLU A 134 -3.32 11.41 12.05
N ILE A 135 -4.59 11.65 11.72
CA ILE A 135 -5.42 10.72 10.94
C ILE A 135 -5.06 10.92 9.48
N VAL A 136 -4.70 9.83 8.80
CA VAL A 136 -4.32 9.82 7.37
C VAL A 136 -5.32 9.07 6.49
N SER A 137 -6.17 8.22 7.07
CA SER A 137 -7.32 7.61 6.39
C SER A 137 -8.41 7.28 7.42
N VAL A 138 -9.67 7.29 6.97
CA VAL A 138 -10.84 6.88 7.74
C VAL A 138 -11.69 6.00 6.84
N GLU A 139 -11.88 4.74 7.18
CA GLU A 139 -12.69 3.79 6.43
C GLU A 139 -14.01 3.56 7.19
N PRO A 140 -15.15 4.10 6.72
CA PRO A 140 -16.45 3.80 7.31
C PRO A 140 -16.82 2.33 7.07
N HIS A 141 -17.32 1.66 8.10
CA HIS A 141 -17.78 0.28 8.04
C HIS A 141 -19.28 0.22 7.74
N PHE A 142 -20.07 0.29 8.82
CA PHE A 142 -21.52 0.29 8.77
C PHE A 142 -22.07 1.47 9.56
N TYR A 143 -23.23 1.91 9.10
CA TYR A 143 -24.09 2.85 9.78
C TYR A 143 -25.16 2.10 10.56
N LYS A 144 -25.66 2.76 11.59
CA LYS A 144 -26.84 2.36 12.33
C LYS A 144 -27.80 3.54 12.40
N ILE A 145 -29.05 3.28 12.05
CA ILE A 145 -30.14 4.25 12.16
C ILE A 145 -31.12 3.72 13.19
N ASP A 146 -31.25 4.44 14.31
CA ASP A 146 -32.04 4.04 15.47
C ASP A 146 -31.69 2.61 15.96
N ASN A 147 -32.54 1.61 15.72
CA ASN A 147 -32.30 0.21 16.10
C ASN A 147 -31.87 -0.68 14.92
N GLN A 148 -31.76 -0.13 13.72
CA GLN A 148 -31.38 -0.87 12.52
C GLN A 148 -29.86 -0.76 12.31
N GLU A 149 -29.18 -1.90 12.37
CA GLU A 149 -27.72 -2.04 12.20
C GLU A 149 -27.36 -2.56 10.81
N GLY A 150 -26.07 -2.49 10.45
CA GLY A 150 -25.54 -3.07 9.20
C GLY A 150 -25.87 -2.27 7.93
N ILE A 151 -26.22 -1.00 8.06
CA ILE A 151 -26.57 -0.14 6.92
C ILE A 151 -25.28 0.29 6.23
N ARG A 152 -25.08 -0.08 4.95
CA ARG A 152 -23.88 0.33 4.20
C ARG A 152 -23.93 1.77 3.68
N ASP A 153 -25.11 2.22 3.26
CA ASP A 153 -25.35 3.58 2.77
C ASP A 153 -26.61 4.13 3.44
N PRO A 154 -26.50 5.18 4.28
CA PRO A 154 -27.63 5.74 5.02
C PRO A 154 -28.35 6.84 4.23
N LEU A 155 -27.90 7.19 3.02
CA LEU A 155 -28.51 8.26 2.22
C LEU A 155 -29.97 7.96 1.92
N ASP A 156 -30.79 9.03 1.93
CA ASP A 156 -32.24 9.01 1.71
C ASP A 156 -33.07 8.24 2.75
N MET A 157 -32.42 7.64 3.76
CA MET A 157 -33.09 7.02 4.90
C MET A 157 -33.54 8.09 5.91
N SER A 158 -34.41 7.73 6.85
CA SER A 158 -34.89 8.63 7.91
C SER A 158 -34.74 7.96 9.26
N GLY A 159 -34.51 8.75 10.30
CA GLY A 159 -34.40 8.27 11.67
C GLY A 159 -34.24 9.41 12.66
N VAL A 160 -33.90 9.08 13.90
CA VAL A 160 -33.60 10.07 14.95
C VAL A 160 -32.11 10.11 15.24
N ARG A 161 -31.46 8.95 15.21
CA ARG A 161 -30.05 8.77 15.56
C ARG A 161 -29.32 8.09 14.41
N LEU A 162 -28.24 8.71 13.97
CA LEU A 162 -27.30 8.13 13.02
C LEU A 162 -25.99 7.84 13.75
N GLU A 163 -25.59 6.58 13.73
CA GLU A 163 -24.32 6.08 14.25
C GLU A 163 -23.46 5.56 13.10
N VAL A 164 -22.15 5.65 13.24
CA VAL A 164 -21.18 5.07 12.30
C VAL A 164 -20.06 4.40 13.09
N GLU A 165 -19.65 3.21 12.65
CA GLU A 165 -18.36 2.64 13.03
C GLU A 165 -17.34 2.93 11.92
N VAL A 166 -16.16 3.41 12.31
CA VAL A 166 -15.08 3.72 11.38
C VAL A 166 -13.80 3.04 11.82
N TYR A 167 -12.96 2.67 10.85
CA TYR A 167 -11.58 2.31 11.09
C TYR A 167 -10.66 3.44 10.65
N MET A 168 -9.99 4.07 11.61
CA MET A 168 -9.06 5.16 11.35
C MET A 168 -7.64 4.64 11.26
N VAL A 169 -6.90 5.12 10.27
CA VAL A 169 -5.46 4.93 10.18
C VAL A 169 -4.76 6.22 10.55
N THR A 170 -3.77 6.12 11.43
CA THR A 170 -3.00 7.25 11.92
C THR A 170 -1.52 7.11 11.62
N ALA A 171 -0.84 8.25 11.46
CA ALA A 171 0.60 8.35 11.31
C ALA A 171 1.20 9.33 12.34
N LEU A 172 2.52 9.23 12.54
CA LEU A 172 3.24 10.18 13.38
C LEU A 172 3.60 11.42 12.56
N ARG A 173 3.20 12.61 13.05
CA ARG A 173 3.41 13.91 12.40
C ARG A 173 4.84 14.18 11.94
N PRO A 174 5.92 13.81 12.69
CA PRO A 174 7.28 14.01 12.19
C PRO A 174 7.57 13.32 10.85
N ASN A 175 6.96 12.16 10.57
CA ASN A 175 7.19 11.46 9.30
C ASN A 175 6.42 12.10 8.14
N ILE A 176 5.24 12.66 8.43
CA ILE A 176 4.46 13.46 7.49
C ILE A 176 5.25 14.72 7.11
N LYS A 177 5.79 15.44 8.10
CA LYS A 177 6.64 16.61 7.87
C LYS A 177 7.88 16.32 7.03
N ASN A 178 8.55 15.19 7.28
CA ASN A 178 9.71 14.80 6.47
C ASN A 178 9.30 14.54 5.02
N LEU A 179 8.11 13.97 4.80
CA LEU A 179 7.58 13.74 3.45
C LEU A 179 7.21 15.07 2.78
N ASP A 180 6.56 15.99 3.49
CA ASP A 180 6.29 17.36 3.00
C ASP A 180 7.57 18.05 2.52
N GLN A 181 8.67 17.95 3.30
CA GLN A 181 9.96 18.53 2.96
C GLN A 181 10.62 17.88 1.75
N VAL A 182 10.47 16.56 1.56
CA VAL A 182 10.95 15.87 0.35
C VAL A 182 10.18 16.36 -0.88
N LEU A 183 8.85 16.44 -0.78
CA LEU A 183 8.00 16.86 -1.89
C LEU A 183 8.23 18.33 -2.28
N GLU A 184 8.33 19.22 -1.29
CA GLU A 184 8.63 20.65 -1.50
C GLU A 184 9.97 20.83 -2.23
N GLN A 185 11.03 20.11 -1.81
CA GLN A 185 12.34 20.20 -2.45
C GLN A 185 12.37 19.59 -3.87
N ALA A 186 11.49 18.63 -4.15
CA ALA A 186 11.31 18.01 -5.46
C ALA A 186 10.35 18.79 -6.38
N ASN A 187 9.80 19.93 -5.92
CA ASN A 187 8.75 20.70 -6.61
C ASN A 187 7.50 19.85 -6.95
N LEU A 188 7.18 18.87 -6.11
CA LEU A 188 6.01 18.00 -6.27
C LEU A 188 4.94 18.37 -5.24
N VAL A 189 3.68 18.42 -5.66
CA VAL A 189 2.53 18.59 -4.77
C VAL A 189 1.79 17.26 -4.63
N SER A 190 1.42 16.88 -3.40
CA SER A 190 0.54 15.72 -3.20
C SER A 190 -0.90 16.08 -3.55
N SER A 191 -1.53 15.34 -4.47
CA SER A 191 -2.91 15.61 -4.93
C SER A 191 -3.98 15.25 -3.91
N GLN A 192 -3.60 14.46 -2.90
CA GLN A 192 -4.44 13.96 -1.81
C GLN A 192 -3.60 13.88 -0.53
N PHE A 193 -4.25 13.59 0.60
CA PHE A 193 -3.51 13.18 1.80
C PHE A 193 -2.71 11.91 1.53
N TYR A 194 -1.58 11.79 2.22
CA TYR A 194 -0.68 10.65 2.05
C TYR A 194 -1.40 9.32 2.30
N GLN A 195 -1.34 8.43 1.31
CA GLN A 195 -2.08 7.18 1.34
C GLN A 195 -1.28 6.10 2.11
N PRO A 196 -1.82 5.48 3.17
CA PRO A 196 -1.15 4.38 3.83
C PRO A 196 -0.90 3.23 2.85
N VAL A 197 0.36 2.94 2.54
CA VAL A 197 0.69 2.03 1.42
C VAL A 197 0.13 0.61 1.60
N GLY A 198 -0.02 0.15 2.85
CA GLY A 198 -0.68 -1.12 3.15
C GLY A 198 -2.14 -1.13 2.68
N LEU A 199 -2.90 -0.06 2.93
CA LEU A 199 -4.28 0.04 2.43
C LEU A 199 -4.32 0.08 0.91
N VAL A 200 -3.40 0.84 0.28
CA VAL A 200 -3.30 0.93 -1.17
C VAL A 200 -3.05 -0.44 -1.79
N ALA A 201 -2.05 -1.17 -1.28
CA ALA A 201 -1.74 -2.52 -1.73
C ALA A 201 -2.91 -3.50 -1.52
N ALA A 202 -3.62 -3.42 -0.39
CA ALA A 202 -4.73 -4.31 -0.10
C ALA A 202 -5.93 -4.05 -1.02
N ASN A 203 -6.22 -2.79 -1.32
CA ASN A 203 -7.32 -2.43 -2.22
C ASN A 203 -7.12 -2.96 -3.62
N LEU A 204 -5.88 -2.92 -4.11
CA LEU A 204 -5.53 -3.44 -5.42
C LEU A 204 -5.39 -4.98 -5.42
N ALA A 205 -4.83 -5.56 -4.36
CA ALA A 205 -4.47 -6.98 -4.34
C ALA A 205 -5.61 -7.94 -3.98
N LEU A 206 -6.56 -7.50 -3.15
CA LEU A 206 -7.69 -8.32 -2.72
C LEU A 206 -8.89 -8.09 -3.64
N SER A 207 -9.50 -9.18 -4.10
CA SER A 207 -10.81 -9.11 -4.75
C SER A 207 -11.92 -8.76 -3.75
N ASP A 208 -13.03 -8.22 -4.23
CA ASP A 208 -14.16 -7.88 -3.36
C ASP A 208 -14.73 -9.12 -2.65
N GLN A 209 -14.74 -10.27 -3.32
CA GLN A 209 -15.14 -11.53 -2.69
C GLN A 209 -14.21 -11.93 -1.53
N GLN A 210 -12.89 -11.70 -1.66
CA GLN A 210 -11.94 -11.97 -0.57
C GLN A 210 -12.14 -10.98 0.58
N LYS A 211 -12.38 -9.71 0.28
CA LYS A 211 -12.68 -8.69 1.30
C LYS A 211 -13.95 -9.03 2.07
N GLU A 212 -14.99 -9.50 1.38
CA GLU A 212 -16.26 -9.92 1.97
C GLU A 212 -16.10 -11.19 2.84
N ASN A 213 -15.41 -12.20 2.33
CA ASN A 213 -15.23 -13.49 3.02
C ASN A 213 -14.27 -13.45 4.22
N GLY A 214 -13.53 -12.36 4.40
CA GLY A 214 -12.45 -12.28 5.38
C GLY A 214 -11.11 -12.73 4.82
N ALA A 215 -10.22 -11.78 4.54
CA ALA A 215 -8.91 -12.05 3.94
C ALA A 215 -7.83 -11.12 4.50
N VAL A 216 -6.56 -11.53 4.37
CA VAL A 216 -5.39 -10.72 4.73
C VAL A 216 -4.52 -10.45 3.50
N MET A 217 -4.14 -9.19 3.29
CA MET A 217 -3.05 -8.83 2.41
C MET A 217 -1.76 -8.71 3.22
N ILE A 218 -0.69 -9.34 2.72
CA ILE A 218 0.66 -9.28 3.29
C ILE A 218 1.63 -8.79 2.21
N ASP A 219 2.03 -7.52 2.30
CA ASP A 219 3.00 -6.89 1.41
C ASP A 219 4.40 -6.99 2.04
N ILE A 220 5.21 -7.91 1.52
CA ILE A 220 6.58 -8.14 1.99
C ILE A 220 7.52 -7.27 1.15
N GLY A 221 7.84 -6.09 1.69
CA GLY A 221 8.75 -5.14 1.07
C GLY A 221 10.22 -5.42 1.34
N HIS A 222 11.05 -4.40 1.14
CA HIS A 222 12.49 -4.48 1.44
C HIS A 222 12.74 -4.47 2.95
N SER A 223 12.29 -3.44 3.66
CA SER A 223 12.60 -3.23 5.09
C SER A 223 11.38 -3.33 6.00
N THR A 224 10.18 -3.46 5.42
CA THR A 224 8.91 -3.52 6.13
C THR A 224 8.01 -4.59 5.51
N THR A 225 7.05 -5.04 6.32
CA THR A 225 5.96 -5.92 5.90
C THR A 225 4.64 -5.28 6.33
N ASN A 226 3.76 -4.98 5.39
CA ASN A 226 2.44 -4.43 5.68
C ASN A 226 1.40 -5.54 5.76
N ILE A 227 0.52 -5.46 6.75
CA ILE A 227 -0.57 -6.39 6.99
C ILE A 227 -1.86 -5.58 7.01
N VAL A 228 -2.81 -5.95 6.15
CA VAL A 228 -4.17 -5.40 6.17
C VAL A 228 -5.17 -6.54 6.14
N VAL A 229 -6.12 -6.52 7.06
CA VAL A 229 -7.17 -7.54 7.16
C VAL A 229 -8.51 -6.89 6.84
N TYR A 230 -9.24 -7.53 5.93
CA TYR A 230 -10.62 -7.23 5.62
C TYR A 230 -11.53 -8.32 6.18
N GLU A 231 -12.76 -7.96 6.54
CA GLU A 231 -13.86 -8.86 6.86
C GLU A 231 -15.19 -8.16 6.56
N GLU A 232 -16.16 -8.87 5.98
CA GLU A 232 -17.47 -8.30 5.60
C GLU A 232 -17.35 -7.04 4.73
N GLY A 233 -16.29 -6.96 3.93
CA GLY A 233 -16.02 -5.87 3.00
C GLY A 233 -15.27 -4.68 3.62
N ASP A 234 -14.97 -4.72 4.91
CA ASP A 234 -14.44 -3.60 5.68
C ASP A 234 -13.05 -3.85 6.27
N VAL A 235 -12.27 -2.79 6.46
CA VAL A 235 -10.91 -2.86 7.03
C VAL A 235 -10.97 -3.01 8.53
N ILE A 236 -10.67 -4.19 9.06
CA ILE A 236 -10.66 -4.41 10.51
C ILE A 236 -9.27 -4.28 11.14
N PHE A 237 -8.22 -4.29 10.32
CA PHE A 237 -6.84 -4.23 10.82
C PHE A 237 -5.85 -3.64 9.83
N VAL A 238 -4.99 -2.74 10.31
CA VAL A 238 -3.81 -2.24 9.59
C VAL A 238 -2.59 -2.24 10.49
N LYS A 239 -1.50 -2.84 10.03
CA LYS A 239 -0.22 -2.89 10.74
C LYS A 239 0.96 -2.92 9.79
N THR A 240 2.03 -2.20 10.15
CA THR A 240 3.33 -2.31 9.48
C THR A 240 4.37 -2.87 10.46
N LEU A 241 5.01 -3.97 10.07
CA LEU A 241 6.13 -4.57 10.79
C LEU A 241 7.46 -4.01 10.25
N PRO A 242 8.43 -3.63 11.10
CA PRO A 242 9.73 -3.10 10.69
C PRO A 242 10.74 -4.20 10.32
N VAL A 243 10.25 -5.24 9.64
CA VAL A 243 10.99 -6.38 9.11
C VAL A 243 10.53 -6.65 7.68
N GLY A 244 11.46 -6.96 6.78
CA GLY A 244 11.17 -7.25 5.38
C GLY A 244 12.23 -8.15 4.76
N SER A 245 12.20 -8.30 3.44
CA SER A 245 13.11 -9.21 2.72
C SER A 245 14.61 -8.87 2.83
N ASN A 246 14.97 -7.63 3.19
CA ASN A 246 16.36 -7.24 3.46
C ASN A 246 16.92 -7.87 4.74
N ASN A 247 16.06 -8.29 5.67
CA ASN A 247 16.53 -9.04 6.84
C ASN A 247 17.14 -10.38 6.41
N ILE A 248 16.58 -11.04 5.39
CA ILE A 248 17.17 -12.25 4.79
C ILE A 248 18.56 -11.92 4.22
N THR A 249 18.67 -10.83 3.45
CA THR A 249 19.94 -10.36 2.89
C THR A 249 21.00 -10.09 3.96
N THR A 250 20.59 -9.43 5.05
CA THR A 250 21.49 -9.07 6.13
C THR A 250 21.99 -10.30 6.87
N ASP A 251 21.11 -11.27 7.12
CA ASP A 251 21.50 -12.53 7.76
C ASP A 251 22.39 -13.37 6.86
N LEU A 252 22.11 -13.41 5.55
CA LEU A 252 22.97 -14.07 4.57
C LEU A 252 24.36 -13.42 4.52
N ALA A 253 24.46 -12.09 4.55
CA ALA A 253 25.74 -11.40 4.58
C ALA A 253 26.58 -11.82 5.80
N ILE A 254 25.95 -11.90 6.98
CA ILE A 254 26.60 -12.33 8.22
C ILE A 254 27.00 -13.80 8.15
N GLY A 255 26.06 -14.69 7.82
CA GLY A 255 26.26 -16.13 7.84
C GLY A 255 27.23 -16.62 6.76
N LEU A 256 27.15 -16.03 5.55
CA LEU A 256 28.05 -16.35 4.44
C LEU A 256 29.37 -15.56 4.50
N ARG A 257 29.50 -14.59 5.42
CA ARG A 257 30.64 -13.67 5.54
C ARG A 257 30.93 -12.97 4.21
N ALA A 258 29.88 -12.46 3.59
CA ALA A 258 29.93 -11.82 2.28
C ALA A 258 29.41 -10.38 2.39
N ASP A 259 29.82 -9.53 1.45
CA ASP A 259 29.28 -8.17 1.34
C ASP A 259 27.77 -8.20 1.03
N LEU A 260 27.05 -7.14 1.39
CA LEU A 260 25.59 -7.07 1.26
C LEU A 260 25.09 -7.24 -0.18
N ASP A 261 25.85 -6.74 -1.16
CA ASP A 261 25.54 -6.88 -2.58
C ASP A 261 25.68 -8.34 -3.05
N VAL A 262 26.72 -9.04 -2.59
CA VAL A 262 26.90 -10.48 -2.83
C VAL A 262 25.77 -11.26 -2.16
N ALA A 263 25.43 -10.96 -0.91
CA ALA A 263 24.35 -11.63 -0.19
C ALA A 263 22.98 -11.40 -0.84
N GLU A 264 22.71 -10.20 -1.37
CA GLU A 264 21.48 -9.91 -2.11
C GLU A 264 21.42 -10.74 -3.39
N ARG A 265 22.53 -10.87 -4.11
CA ARG A 265 22.61 -11.76 -5.27
C ARG A 265 22.38 -13.21 -4.91
N VAL A 266 22.97 -13.72 -3.82
CA VAL A 266 22.69 -15.08 -3.32
C VAL A 266 21.19 -15.26 -3.03
N LYS A 267 20.56 -14.28 -2.38
CA LYS A 267 19.12 -14.31 -2.09
C LYS A 267 18.29 -14.38 -3.38
N LEU A 268 18.59 -13.51 -4.36
CA LEU A 268 17.81 -13.43 -5.61
C LEU A 268 18.03 -14.64 -6.52
N GLU A 269 19.26 -15.15 -6.60
CA GLU A 269 19.65 -16.21 -7.54
C GLU A 269 19.48 -17.63 -6.97
N HIS A 270 19.60 -17.81 -5.65
CA HIS A 270 19.77 -19.13 -5.03
C HIS A 270 18.93 -19.45 -3.79
N ALA A 271 18.32 -18.45 -3.14
CA ALA A 271 17.48 -18.71 -1.98
C ALA A 271 16.14 -19.34 -2.37
N VAL A 272 15.65 -20.21 -1.49
CA VAL A 272 14.34 -20.84 -1.55
C VAL A 272 13.70 -20.80 -0.17
N ALA A 273 12.39 -20.69 -0.11
CA ALA A 273 11.65 -20.76 1.14
C ALA A 273 11.47 -22.21 1.64
N SER A 274 11.66 -23.21 0.77
CA SER A 274 11.70 -24.62 1.14
C SER A 274 12.90 -25.29 0.44
N PRO A 275 13.77 -25.99 1.18
CA PRO A 275 14.94 -26.68 0.61
C PRO A 275 14.56 -27.69 -0.49
N GLU A 276 13.38 -28.30 -0.40
CA GLU A 276 12.87 -29.30 -1.36
C GLU A 276 12.68 -28.73 -2.77
N LEU A 277 12.55 -27.41 -2.90
CA LEU A 277 12.39 -26.71 -4.18
C LEU A 277 13.73 -26.45 -4.90
N ARG A 278 14.85 -26.78 -4.26
CA ARG A 278 16.17 -26.67 -4.86
C ARG A 278 16.25 -27.63 -6.06
N ARG A 279 16.70 -27.10 -7.21
CA ARG A 279 16.88 -27.92 -8.41
C ARG A 279 18.23 -28.62 -8.32
N GLY A 280 18.22 -29.95 -8.36
CA GLY A 280 19.43 -30.78 -8.33
C GLY A 280 19.97 -31.03 -6.92
N ASN A 281 20.95 -31.92 -6.82
CA ASN A 281 21.62 -32.29 -5.57
C ASN A 281 22.91 -31.47 -5.34
N GLU A 282 22.98 -30.26 -5.92
CA GLU A 282 24.14 -29.39 -5.75
C GLU A 282 24.19 -28.88 -4.31
N THR A 283 25.25 -29.25 -3.59
CA THR A 283 25.51 -28.86 -2.20
C THR A 283 26.15 -27.48 -2.08
N THR A 284 26.51 -26.88 -3.22
CA THR A 284 27.11 -25.55 -3.28
C THR A 284 26.61 -24.77 -4.48
N VAL A 285 26.51 -23.45 -4.32
CA VAL A 285 26.27 -22.50 -5.42
C VAL A 285 27.47 -21.58 -5.56
N SER A 286 27.73 -21.08 -6.76
CA SER A 286 28.84 -20.15 -7.00
C SER A 286 28.38 -18.88 -7.67
N LEU A 287 28.92 -17.74 -7.22
CA LEU A 287 28.75 -16.45 -7.85
C LEU A 287 30.10 -15.94 -8.37
N ASN A 288 30.08 -15.39 -9.58
CA ASN A 288 31.22 -14.65 -10.11
C ASN A 288 31.05 -13.16 -9.73
N ILE A 289 32.05 -12.61 -9.06
CA ILE A 289 32.12 -11.20 -8.65
C ILE A 289 33.18 -10.49 -9.49
N GLY A 290 32.82 -9.36 -10.10
CA GLY A 290 33.66 -8.65 -11.05
C GLY A 290 33.52 -9.18 -12.48
N ASN A 291 34.23 -8.53 -13.41
CA ASN A 291 34.18 -8.83 -14.85
C ASN A 291 35.55 -9.30 -15.37
N GLY A 292 35.53 -10.17 -16.38
CA GLY A 292 36.74 -10.59 -17.10
C GLY A 292 37.63 -11.57 -16.31
N PRO A 293 38.93 -11.66 -16.67
CA PRO A 293 39.85 -12.65 -16.10
C PRO A 293 40.11 -12.50 -14.59
N SER A 294 39.83 -11.32 -14.04
CA SER A 294 39.96 -11.01 -12.61
C SER A 294 38.68 -11.29 -11.80
N ALA A 295 37.65 -11.87 -12.42
CA ALA A 295 36.43 -12.22 -11.70
C ALA A 295 36.72 -13.27 -10.62
N GLN A 296 36.34 -12.96 -9.38
CA GLN A 296 36.49 -13.87 -8.26
C GLN A 296 35.28 -14.80 -8.20
N LYS A 297 35.51 -16.11 -8.22
CA LYS A 297 34.46 -17.11 -7.99
C LYS A 297 34.30 -17.34 -6.49
N LEU A 298 33.18 -16.87 -5.94
CA LEU A 298 32.75 -17.18 -4.57
C LEU A 298 31.87 -18.42 -4.59
N THR A 299 32.00 -19.29 -3.59
CA THR A 299 31.21 -20.52 -3.49
C THR A 299 30.62 -20.65 -2.08
N PHE A 300 29.34 -20.95 -2.01
CA PHE A 300 28.56 -20.99 -0.77
C PHE A 300 27.86 -22.34 -0.67
N LYS A 301 27.75 -22.88 0.55
CA LYS A 301 26.97 -24.09 0.81
C LYS A 301 25.49 -23.78 0.74
N THR A 302 24.73 -24.62 0.05
CA THR A 302 23.27 -24.44 -0.09
C THR A 302 22.53 -24.64 1.22
N GLU A 303 22.92 -25.65 2.00
CA GLU A 303 22.40 -25.93 3.35
C GLU A 303 22.44 -24.69 4.25
N LEU A 304 23.58 -23.98 4.27
CA LEU A 304 23.71 -22.76 5.08
C LEU A 304 22.80 -21.62 4.59
N ILE A 305 22.61 -21.49 3.27
CA ILE A 305 21.68 -20.50 2.72
C ILE A 305 20.25 -20.84 3.15
N ASP A 306 19.89 -22.12 3.05
CA ASP A 306 18.57 -22.64 3.37
C ASP A 306 18.24 -22.44 4.86
N ASP A 307 19.15 -22.81 5.76
CA ASP A 307 19.00 -22.60 7.21
C ASP A 307 18.76 -21.12 7.57
N ILE A 308 19.54 -20.22 6.96
CA ILE A 308 19.43 -18.77 7.21
C ILE A 308 18.09 -18.24 6.71
N VAL A 309 17.68 -18.65 5.51
CA VAL A 309 16.41 -18.21 4.91
C VAL A 309 15.23 -18.73 5.72
N GLU A 310 15.23 -20.02 6.07
CA GLU A 310 14.19 -20.65 6.87
C GLU A 310 14.03 -19.98 8.24
N ALA A 311 15.14 -19.75 8.96
CA ALA A 311 15.10 -19.08 10.26
C ALA A 311 14.49 -17.68 10.17
N ARG A 312 14.84 -16.91 9.13
CA ARG A 312 14.29 -15.55 8.94
C ARG A 312 12.83 -15.57 8.51
N LEU A 313 12.42 -16.53 7.68
CA LEU A 313 11.01 -16.70 7.32
C LEU A 313 10.18 -17.11 8.54
N SER A 314 10.69 -18.02 9.39
CA SER A 314 10.02 -18.42 10.63
C SER A 314 9.75 -17.21 11.51
N GLU A 315 10.77 -16.38 11.76
CA GLU A 315 10.61 -15.16 12.55
C GLU A 315 9.58 -14.19 11.94
N LEU A 316 9.63 -13.98 10.61
CA LEU A 316 8.69 -13.09 9.93
C LEU A 316 7.24 -13.58 10.07
N PHE A 317 6.98 -14.86 9.82
CA PHE A 317 5.64 -15.41 9.90
C PHE A 317 5.14 -15.60 11.34
N GLU A 318 6.03 -15.82 12.31
CA GLU A 318 5.70 -15.73 13.73
C GLU A 318 5.21 -14.32 14.12
N LEU A 319 5.89 -13.27 13.65
CA LEU A 319 5.48 -11.89 13.88
C LEU A 319 4.12 -11.58 13.22
N ILE A 320 3.88 -12.06 12.00
CA ILE A 320 2.58 -11.93 11.31
C ILE A 320 1.48 -12.65 12.10
N ASN A 321 1.71 -13.92 12.46
CA ASN A 321 0.76 -14.72 13.23
C ASN A 321 0.45 -14.09 14.60
N LYS A 322 1.45 -13.50 15.25
CA LYS A 322 1.25 -12.77 16.52
C LYS A 322 0.27 -11.61 16.35
N GLU A 323 0.37 -10.85 15.26
CA GLU A 323 -0.56 -9.75 14.97
C GLU A 323 -1.96 -10.26 14.60
N LEU A 324 -2.07 -11.32 13.78
CA LEU A 324 -3.36 -11.94 13.45
C LEU A 324 -4.04 -12.54 14.69
N LYS A 325 -3.28 -13.16 15.59
CA LYS A 325 -3.77 -13.69 16.86
C LYS A 325 -4.30 -12.58 17.77
N ARG A 326 -3.64 -11.41 17.79
CA ARG A 326 -4.08 -10.24 18.59
C ARG A 326 -5.48 -9.78 18.24
N ILE A 327 -5.88 -9.90 16.97
CA ILE A 327 -7.23 -9.58 16.49
C ILE A 327 -8.15 -10.81 16.38
N LYS A 328 -7.72 -11.98 16.88
CA LYS A 328 -8.47 -13.25 16.83
C LYS A 328 -8.79 -13.73 15.39
N LYS A 329 -7.91 -13.44 14.42
CA LYS A 329 -8.04 -13.85 13.01
C LYS A 329 -6.96 -14.83 12.54
N GLN A 330 -6.16 -15.38 13.45
CA GLN A 330 -5.21 -16.44 13.10
C GLN A 330 -5.96 -17.67 12.56
N ALA A 331 -5.58 -18.16 11.37
CA ALA A 331 -6.22 -19.28 10.67
C ALA A 331 -7.76 -19.14 10.49
N ASN A 332 -8.32 -17.94 10.67
CA ASN A 332 -9.77 -17.70 10.66
C ASN A 332 -10.12 -16.58 9.67
N LEU A 333 -9.58 -16.72 8.45
CA LEU A 333 -9.83 -15.83 7.32
C LEU A 333 -10.16 -16.71 6.11
N PRO A 334 -11.46 -17.02 5.87
CA PRO A 334 -11.89 -17.92 4.81
C PRO A 334 -11.45 -17.50 3.39
N GLY A 335 -11.31 -16.20 3.13
CA GLY A 335 -10.77 -15.63 1.89
C GLY A 335 -9.25 -15.80 1.73
N GLY A 336 -8.55 -16.27 2.78
CA GLY A 336 -7.13 -16.59 2.79
C GLY A 336 -6.21 -15.37 2.86
N ALA A 337 -4.93 -15.60 2.57
CA ALA A 337 -3.91 -14.56 2.46
C ALA A 337 -3.49 -14.31 1.01
N VAL A 338 -3.22 -13.05 0.69
CA VAL A 338 -2.61 -12.63 -0.58
C VAL A 338 -1.27 -11.98 -0.31
N LEU A 339 -0.20 -12.55 -0.85
CA LEU A 339 1.16 -12.02 -0.75
C LEU A 339 1.43 -11.05 -1.90
N THR A 340 2.07 -9.92 -1.60
CA THR A 340 2.55 -8.97 -2.61
C THR A 340 3.86 -8.31 -2.18
N GLY A 341 4.38 -7.39 -2.99
CA GLY A 341 5.66 -6.73 -2.75
C GLY A 341 6.85 -7.50 -3.32
N GLY A 342 8.02 -6.85 -3.31
CA GLY A 342 9.23 -7.40 -3.92
C GLY A 342 9.73 -8.68 -3.25
N GLY A 343 9.55 -8.81 -1.94
CA GLY A 343 9.92 -9.98 -1.16
C GLY A 343 9.01 -11.18 -1.37
N ALA A 344 7.77 -10.98 -1.81
CA ALA A 344 6.83 -12.07 -2.09
C ALA A 344 7.28 -12.97 -3.26
N LYS A 345 8.27 -12.53 -4.03
CA LYS A 345 8.85 -13.27 -5.17
C LYS A 345 9.82 -14.37 -4.77
N LEU A 346 10.18 -14.50 -3.49
CA LEU A 346 11.05 -15.57 -3.03
C LEU A 346 10.43 -16.93 -3.40
N ARG A 347 11.20 -17.77 -4.09
CA ARG A 347 10.69 -19.04 -4.61
C ARG A 347 10.24 -19.95 -3.46
N GLY A 348 9.01 -20.47 -3.55
CA GLY A 348 8.41 -21.34 -2.53
C GLY A 348 7.70 -20.61 -1.39
N LEU A 349 7.77 -19.28 -1.36
CA LEU A 349 7.24 -18.51 -0.23
C LEU A 349 5.73 -18.67 -0.04
N VAL A 350 4.98 -18.88 -1.12
CA VAL A 350 3.53 -19.14 -1.04
C VAL A 350 3.23 -20.43 -0.29
N ASP A 351 4.00 -21.49 -0.54
CA ASP A 351 3.81 -22.78 0.11
C ASP A 351 4.24 -22.73 1.57
N TYR A 352 5.39 -22.10 1.84
CA TYR A 352 5.85 -21.82 3.21
C TYR A 352 4.80 -21.03 4.00
N ALA A 353 4.27 -19.95 3.42
CA ALA A 353 3.26 -19.11 4.05
C ALA A 353 1.96 -19.88 4.33
N ARG A 354 1.57 -20.80 3.43
CA ARG A 354 0.36 -21.63 3.60
C ARG A 354 0.48 -22.51 4.83
N GLU A 355 1.63 -23.15 5.02
CA GLU A 355 1.90 -23.95 6.20
C GLU A 355 1.98 -23.08 7.46
N ALA A 356 2.78 -22.00 7.42
CA ALA A 356 3.01 -21.13 8.56
C ALA A 356 1.73 -20.40 9.05
N LEU A 357 0.82 -20.01 8.15
CA LEU A 357 -0.42 -19.30 8.49
C LEU A 357 -1.61 -20.25 8.72
N GLY A 358 -1.52 -21.51 8.28
CA GLY A 358 -2.63 -22.47 8.37
C GLY A 358 -3.88 -22.07 7.58
N MET A 359 -3.71 -21.34 6.47
CA MET A 359 -4.80 -20.88 5.60
C MET A 359 -4.38 -20.88 4.13
N ASN A 360 -5.33 -20.76 3.20
CA ASN A 360 -5.01 -20.63 1.78
C ASN A 360 -4.17 -19.37 1.53
N VAL A 361 -3.13 -19.49 0.71
CA VAL A 361 -2.25 -18.38 0.35
C VAL A 361 -2.05 -18.34 -1.15
N HIS A 362 -2.14 -17.13 -1.71
CA HIS A 362 -1.90 -16.84 -3.12
C HIS A 362 -0.89 -15.70 -3.27
N LEU A 363 -0.05 -15.78 -4.31
CA LEU A 363 0.71 -14.62 -4.77
C LEU A 363 -0.23 -13.70 -5.56
N TYR A 364 -0.15 -12.39 -5.31
CA TYR A 364 -0.94 -11.41 -6.03
C TYR A 364 -0.66 -11.49 -7.54
N LYS A 365 -1.74 -11.65 -8.32
CA LYS A 365 -1.68 -11.62 -9.78
C LYS A 365 -1.94 -10.20 -10.26
N MET A 366 -0.87 -9.53 -10.68
CA MET A 366 -0.91 -8.14 -11.16
C MET A 366 -1.99 -7.93 -12.24
N PRO A 367 -2.68 -6.78 -12.26
CA PRO A 367 -3.67 -6.48 -13.28
C PRO A 367 -2.96 -6.27 -14.62
N THR A 368 -3.70 -6.42 -15.72
CA THR A 368 -3.18 -6.14 -17.06
C THR A 368 -3.63 -4.76 -17.48
N TYR A 369 -2.67 -3.84 -17.62
CA TYR A 369 -2.89 -2.50 -18.18
C TYR A 369 -2.55 -2.47 -19.67
N LYS A 370 -2.95 -1.41 -20.37
CA LYS A 370 -2.45 -1.11 -21.74
C LYS A 370 -1.12 -0.36 -21.67
N GLY A 371 -0.41 -0.24 -22.80
CA GLY A 371 0.81 0.55 -22.92
C GLY A 371 2.04 -0.16 -22.33
N LEU A 372 2.78 0.51 -21.45
CA LEU A 372 4.03 0.01 -20.83
C LEU A 372 3.81 -1.04 -19.72
N ALA A 373 2.74 -1.84 -19.81
CA ALA A 373 2.30 -2.75 -18.75
C ALA A 373 3.35 -3.82 -18.38
N ASP A 374 4.15 -4.29 -19.33
CA ASP A 374 5.19 -5.29 -19.06
C ASP A 374 6.28 -4.77 -18.09
N LYS A 375 6.49 -3.44 -18.00
CA LYS A 375 7.46 -2.85 -17.05
C LYS A 375 7.00 -2.91 -15.60
N VAL A 376 5.71 -3.05 -15.36
CA VAL A 376 5.11 -3.02 -14.01
C VAL A 376 4.46 -4.35 -13.62
N LYS A 377 4.66 -5.40 -14.42
CA LYS A 377 4.13 -6.75 -14.18
C LYS A 377 4.94 -7.52 -13.13
N ASP A 378 5.15 -6.89 -11.98
CA ASP A 378 5.89 -7.43 -10.85
C ASP A 378 5.23 -6.96 -9.55
N PRO A 379 4.99 -7.85 -8.55
CA PRO A 379 4.34 -7.49 -7.29
C PRO A 379 5.01 -6.34 -6.53
N GLY A 380 6.29 -6.05 -6.80
CA GLY A 380 6.98 -4.87 -6.29
C GLY A 380 6.38 -3.54 -6.75
N TRP A 381 5.56 -3.50 -7.80
CA TRP A 381 4.90 -2.29 -8.31
C TRP A 381 3.47 -2.07 -7.78
N THR A 382 2.95 -2.99 -6.96
CA THR A 382 1.57 -2.97 -6.46
C THR A 382 1.19 -1.63 -5.84
N VAL A 383 2.07 -1.06 -4.99
CA VAL A 383 1.79 0.22 -4.33
C VAL A 383 1.74 1.36 -5.34
N ALA A 384 2.75 1.51 -6.21
CA ALA A 384 2.79 2.58 -7.19
C ALA A 384 1.59 2.56 -8.15
N LEU A 385 1.17 1.36 -8.59
CA LEU A 385 -0.04 1.19 -9.40
C LEU A 385 -1.32 1.52 -8.63
N GLY A 386 -1.42 1.09 -7.37
CA GLY A 386 -2.58 1.41 -6.55
C GLY A 386 -2.70 2.91 -6.26
N LEU A 387 -1.58 3.62 -6.10
CA LEU A 387 -1.57 5.09 -5.95
C LEU A 387 -2.04 5.77 -7.24
N MET A 388 -1.60 5.29 -8.41
CA MET A 388 -2.09 5.79 -9.71
C MET A 388 -3.60 5.56 -9.87
N GLU A 389 -4.13 4.38 -9.51
CA GLU A 389 -5.57 4.11 -9.56
C GLU A 389 -6.37 4.99 -8.58
N ARG A 390 -5.80 5.29 -7.41
CA ARG A 390 -6.39 6.24 -6.45
C ARG A 390 -6.50 7.65 -7.02
N ASP A 391 -5.57 8.06 -7.88
CA ASP A 391 -5.64 9.34 -8.58
C ASP A 391 -6.72 9.35 -9.68
N ALA A 392 -6.98 8.20 -10.31
CA ALA A 392 -8.07 8.04 -11.29
C ALA A 392 -9.44 8.29 -10.65
N GLN A 393 -9.65 7.71 -9.48
CA GLN A 393 -10.89 7.82 -8.71
C GLN A 393 -11.19 9.27 -8.27
N ARG A 394 -10.18 10.15 -8.20
CA ARG A 394 -10.33 11.56 -7.80
C ARG A 394 -11.26 12.38 -8.69
N GLY A 395 -11.44 12.00 -9.95
CA GLY A 395 -12.17 12.85 -10.91
C GLY A 395 -13.22 12.12 -11.72
N GLY A 396 -13.63 10.93 -11.30
CA GLY A 396 -14.93 10.38 -11.66
C GLY A 396 -16.07 10.97 -10.81
N SER A 397 -15.74 11.68 -9.73
CA SER A 397 -16.72 12.24 -8.77
C SER A 397 -17.29 13.62 -9.15
N SER A 398 -17.09 14.09 -10.39
CA SER A 398 -17.62 15.37 -10.87
C SER A 398 -18.80 15.25 -11.85
N GLY A 399 -19.27 14.03 -12.15
CA GLY A 399 -20.42 13.80 -13.00
C GLY A 399 -21.05 12.44 -12.75
N ASP A 400 -22.37 12.42 -12.67
CA ASP A 400 -23.29 11.27 -12.54
C ASP A 400 -23.50 10.66 -11.14
N GLY A 401 -24.77 10.75 -10.73
CA GLY A 401 -25.30 10.14 -9.54
C GLY A 401 -25.59 8.63 -9.72
N HIS A 402 -25.58 7.96 -8.57
CA HIS A 402 -25.97 6.58 -8.33
C HIS A 402 -24.97 5.48 -8.76
N SER A 403 -24.43 4.87 -7.71
CA SER A 403 -23.80 3.54 -7.59
C SER A 403 -22.27 3.48 -7.56
N SER A 404 -21.82 2.83 -6.47
CA SER A 404 -20.50 2.22 -6.24
C SER A 404 -19.35 3.17 -5.87
N ARG A 405 -19.36 3.55 -4.59
CA ARG A 405 -18.25 4.09 -3.75
C ARG A 405 -17.27 5.07 -4.43
N PRO A 406 -17.48 6.38 -4.24
CA PRO A 406 -16.40 7.38 -4.27
C PRO A 406 -16.29 8.21 -2.97
N GLY A 407 -15.07 8.37 -2.48
CA GLY A 407 -14.52 9.71 -2.23
C GLY A 407 -15.05 10.63 -1.12
N ILE A 408 -15.87 10.18 -0.17
CA ILE A 408 -16.32 11.02 0.98
C ILE A 408 -15.13 11.59 1.81
N LEU A 409 -13.96 10.96 1.69
CA LEU A 409 -12.73 11.33 2.41
C LEU A 409 -12.07 12.64 1.97
N SER A 410 -12.17 13.08 0.71
CA SER A 410 -11.43 14.28 0.27
C SER A 410 -11.95 15.56 0.95
N GLY A 411 -13.26 15.66 1.16
CA GLY A 411 -13.90 16.77 1.87
C GLY A 411 -13.64 16.76 3.37
N ILE A 412 -13.66 15.58 4.01
CA ILE A 412 -13.48 15.44 5.46
C ILE A 412 -12.03 15.66 5.86
N ILE A 413 -11.06 15.03 5.17
CA ILE A 413 -9.65 15.25 5.52
C ILE A 413 -9.21 16.69 5.14
N GLY A 414 -9.75 17.26 4.04
CA GLY A 414 -9.57 18.68 3.70
C GLY A 414 -10.10 19.63 4.78
N ARG A 415 -11.24 19.33 5.40
CA ARG A 415 -11.79 20.08 6.54
C ARG A 415 -11.02 19.86 7.84
N ILE A 416 -10.52 18.65 8.09
CA ILE A 416 -9.63 18.35 9.22
C ILE A 416 -8.37 19.22 9.11
N ALA A 417 -7.73 19.33 7.94
CA ALA A 417 -6.61 20.25 7.74
C ALA A 417 -7.00 21.74 7.89
N GLY A 418 -8.18 22.14 7.40
CA GLY A 418 -8.71 23.51 7.56
C GLY A 418 -9.03 23.91 9.01
N LEU A 419 -9.38 22.95 9.86
CA LEU A 419 -9.59 23.16 11.31
C LEU A 419 -8.27 23.36 12.08
N PHE A 420 -7.14 22.87 11.55
CA PHE A 420 -5.83 23.01 12.19
C PHE A 420 -5.03 24.24 11.72
N THR A 421 -5.22 24.73 10.49
CA THR A 421 -4.61 26.01 10.05
C THR A 421 -5.17 27.22 10.80
N ARG A 422 -6.44 27.19 11.24
CA ARG A 422 -7.03 28.23 12.08
C ARG A 422 -6.52 28.28 13.53
N ARG A 423 -5.76 27.27 13.98
CA ARG A 423 -5.31 27.16 15.38
C ARG A 423 -3.85 27.61 15.62
N ASN A 424 -3.09 27.87 14.55
CA ASN A 424 -1.72 28.40 14.61
C ASN A 424 -1.62 29.88 14.18
N GLY A 425 -2.76 30.56 14.02
CA GLY A 425 -2.83 31.97 13.67
C GLY A 425 -3.35 32.83 14.83
N HIS A 426 -2.70 32.75 16.00
CA HIS A 426 -2.75 33.77 17.05
C HIS A 426 -1.46 33.76 17.85
#